data_AF-A0A950VFU5-F1
#
_entry.id   AF-A0A950VFU5-F1
#
_cell.length_a   1.000
_cell.length_b   1.000
_cell.length_c   1.000
_cell.angle_alpha   90.00
_cell.angle_beta   90.00
_cell.angle_gamma   90.00
#
_symmetry.space_group_name_H-M   'P 1'
#
loop_
_entity.id
_entity.type
_entity.pdbx_description
1 polymer ?
#
loop_
_entity_poly.entity_id
_entity_poly.type
_entity_poly.pdbx_seq_one_letter_code
_entity_poly.pdbx_strand_id
1 'polypeptide(L)'
;PGHEPYEEYFYQSLKHHQREGFLHQKLLEPRSYDYERLRAWEDRLRMPQFRFARTLKGKDESDEEYAARAEKEEADAREAVMTFILGLIAEPVPLQYVYDPPPDRLAQVKGVEVLDRFNCAGCHMVRPGIYQFARKPVLDDVESAYKELLDSTTYQADHHFENHNAWTGLASPQADLLTIHGLPSADKDETLRLRLVQALRFTKKPEDVKDIHDAGELPAGTYDLPAALKDLELAKNQLVYRDDPQGGTFAELLAPYLVARKRDRLNDAGNARAGLPPPLFREGEKTQPGWLFQFLKDPPKIREVTILRMPRFSLSDDDAQALVNYFAAVDQTQNPGIDLTYPYLMVPEHDAGYLQQKSEQYLQRLAQDGAKGRTYTGDAFRTLTSVTLCLNCHRVGNVAKDVNEAPSAPNLALAQERLRPDWLVRWIASPQVMLVYDQGQHPMPQQFPANKIQYPDLFLGLAAKQLPPQLATSLQAAQAKVQEARQAEDKEKDAAKKKDLEAARMKAESALDQIVPNFLKEGEAKVKAAREAEITETDSDKKKELAAARQKVEDEFQLARKEVELYSLNQVAALRDVLMNLNQVAEQSNQRPASPATGGGR
;
A
#
# COMPACT_ATOMS: atom_id res chain seq x y z
N PRO A 1 -16.18 43.93 32.09
CA PRO A 1 -17.17 44.92 31.56
C PRO A 1 -17.37 44.71 30.05
N GLY A 2 -18.57 44.31 29.62
CA GLY A 2 -19.00 44.60 28.25
C GLY A 2 -19.94 43.63 27.54
N HIS A 3 -20.02 42.37 27.92
CA HIS A 3 -20.96 41.44 27.28
C HIS A 3 -21.79 40.74 28.38
N GLU A 4 -23.11 40.71 28.20
CA GLU A 4 -23.98 39.79 28.94
C GLU A 4 -23.43 38.35 28.78
N PRO A 5 -23.72 37.41 29.70
CA PRO A 5 -23.38 36.01 29.43
C PRO A 5 -23.97 35.66 28.06
N TYR A 6 -23.16 35.17 27.12
CA TYR A 6 -23.59 34.85 25.75
C TYR A 6 -24.90 34.05 25.74
N GLU A 7 -25.03 33.15 26.72
CA GLU A 7 -26.23 32.35 27.02
C GLU A 7 -27.49 33.19 27.27
N GLU A 8 -27.41 34.34 27.95
CA GLU A 8 -28.56 35.20 28.26
C GLU A 8 -29.12 35.86 27.00
N TYR A 9 -28.27 36.40 26.11
CA TYR A 9 -28.71 36.98 24.85
C TYR A 9 -29.46 35.96 23.99
N PHE A 10 -28.90 34.75 23.82
CA PHE A 10 -29.55 33.71 23.02
C PHE A 10 -30.80 33.15 23.69
N TYR A 11 -30.82 33.05 25.02
CA TYR A 11 -32.00 32.69 25.79
C TYR A 11 -33.13 33.71 25.60
N GLN A 12 -32.83 35.00 25.74
CA GLN A 12 -33.80 36.07 25.50
C GLN A 12 -34.26 36.06 24.04
N SER A 13 -33.35 35.88 23.08
CA SER A 13 -33.68 35.77 21.66
C SER A 13 -34.62 34.58 21.40
N LEU A 14 -34.39 33.44 22.05
CA LEU A 14 -35.24 32.26 21.97
C LEU A 14 -36.64 32.54 22.55
N LYS A 15 -36.72 33.22 23.71
CA LYS A 15 -37.99 33.65 24.33
C LYS A 15 -38.79 34.59 23.44
N HIS A 16 -38.12 35.43 22.66
CA HIS A 16 -38.74 36.34 21.70
C HIS A 16 -38.95 35.72 20.32
N HIS A 17 -38.78 34.40 20.18
CA HIS A 17 -38.97 33.66 18.92
C HIS A 17 -38.09 34.16 17.76
N GLN A 18 -36.89 34.66 18.08
CA GLN A 18 -35.93 35.11 17.08
C GLN A 18 -35.11 33.92 16.53
N ARG A 19 -34.69 34.04 15.27
CA ARG A 19 -34.01 32.96 14.53
C ARG A 19 -32.67 32.59 15.15
N GLU A 20 -31.94 33.56 15.69
CA GLU A 20 -30.65 33.39 16.36
C GLU A 20 -30.78 32.56 17.64
N GLY A 21 -31.80 32.83 18.46
CA GLY A 21 -32.07 32.02 19.66
C GLY A 21 -32.52 30.60 19.32
N PHE A 22 -33.37 30.45 18.29
CA PHE A 22 -33.73 29.12 17.78
C PHE A 22 -32.51 28.34 17.28
N LEU A 23 -31.66 28.97 16.47
CA LEU A 23 -30.48 28.34 15.89
C LEU A 23 -29.47 27.96 16.98
N HIS A 24 -29.21 28.85 17.95
CA HIS A 24 -28.35 28.56 19.09
C HIS A 24 -28.83 27.33 19.86
N GLN A 25 -30.11 27.30 20.25
CA GLN A 25 -30.71 26.17 20.96
C GLN A 25 -30.63 24.88 20.14
N LYS A 26 -30.82 24.97 18.82
CA LYS A 26 -30.75 23.81 17.93
C LYS A 26 -29.33 23.28 17.76
N LEU A 27 -28.30 24.12 17.82
CA LEU A 27 -26.90 23.70 17.74
C LEU A 27 -26.38 23.19 19.09
N LEU A 28 -26.80 23.81 20.20
CA LEU A 28 -26.45 23.41 21.57
C LEU A 28 -27.13 22.08 21.95
N GLU A 29 -28.43 21.97 21.66
CA GLU A 29 -29.21 20.78 21.93
C GLU A 29 -30.10 20.43 20.72
N PRO A 30 -29.56 19.72 19.71
CA PRO A 30 -30.30 19.35 18.52
C PRO A 30 -31.62 18.61 18.79
N ARG A 31 -31.74 17.98 19.97
CA ARG A 31 -32.90 17.19 20.41
C ARG A 31 -33.87 17.93 21.34
N SER A 32 -33.62 19.19 21.67
CA SER A 32 -34.48 19.96 22.59
C SER A 32 -35.94 20.06 22.10
N TYR A 33 -36.16 20.29 20.80
CA TYR A 33 -37.50 20.39 20.17
C TYR A 33 -38.23 19.06 19.96
N ASP A 34 -37.59 18.01 20.43
CA ASP A 34 -37.78 16.63 20.03
C ASP A 34 -38.15 15.78 21.27
N TYR A 35 -38.19 16.44 22.43
CA TYR A 35 -38.58 15.96 23.74
C TYR A 35 -40.09 15.65 23.78
N GLU A 36 -40.46 14.48 24.33
CA GLU A 36 -41.84 13.98 24.46
C GLU A 36 -42.67 13.84 23.16
N ARG A 37 -42.06 14.04 22.00
CA ARG A 37 -42.73 13.87 20.71
C ARG A 37 -42.78 12.39 20.30
N LEU A 38 -43.96 11.89 19.94
CA LEU A 38 -44.12 10.60 19.26
C LEU A 38 -43.54 10.68 17.84
N ARG A 39 -42.65 9.74 17.49
CA ARG A 39 -41.90 9.75 16.22
C ARG A 39 -42.14 8.50 15.41
N ALA A 40 -42.22 8.66 14.09
CA ALA A 40 -42.11 7.55 13.15
C ALA A 40 -40.72 6.91 13.24
N TRP A 41 -40.57 5.68 12.74
CA TRP A 41 -39.30 4.95 12.85
C TRP A 41 -38.15 5.64 12.08
N GLU A 42 -38.47 6.26 10.94
CA GLU A 42 -37.57 7.08 10.11
C GLU A 42 -37.02 8.29 10.89
N ASP A 43 -37.88 8.95 11.67
CA ASP A 43 -37.58 10.14 12.48
C ASP A 43 -36.83 9.83 13.78
N ARG A 44 -36.46 8.56 14.00
CA ARG A 44 -35.57 8.14 15.09
C ARG A 44 -34.09 8.34 14.75
N LEU A 45 -33.76 8.62 13.48
CA LEU A 45 -32.42 9.04 13.09
C LEU A 45 -32.05 10.29 13.88
N ARG A 46 -30.93 10.23 14.61
CA ARG A 46 -30.53 11.26 15.56
C ARG A 46 -29.61 12.23 14.84
N MET A 47 -29.93 13.52 14.86
CA MET A 47 -28.86 14.51 14.69
C MET A 47 -27.84 14.29 15.81
N PRO A 48 -26.54 14.12 15.50
CA PRO A 48 -25.50 14.02 16.51
C PRO A 48 -25.48 15.26 17.40
N GLN A 49 -25.03 15.09 18.64
CA GLN A 49 -24.57 16.24 19.42
C GLN A 49 -23.23 16.67 18.85
N PHE A 50 -23.19 17.82 18.20
CA PHE A 50 -21.97 18.35 17.59
C PHE A 50 -21.12 18.98 18.68
N ARG A 51 -19.80 18.74 18.63
CA ARG A 51 -18.82 19.57 19.31
C ARG A 51 -18.14 20.44 18.28
N PHE A 52 -18.25 21.76 18.45
CA PHE A 52 -17.69 22.75 17.54
C PHE A 52 -16.26 23.11 17.92
N ALA A 53 -15.87 22.95 19.18
CA ALA A 53 -14.50 23.07 19.66
C ALA A 53 -13.88 21.72 20.02
N ARG A 54 -12.56 21.62 19.85
CA ARG A 54 -11.74 20.46 20.23
C ARG A 54 -10.73 20.86 21.30
N THR A 55 -11.21 21.44 22.39
CA THR A 55 -10.37 21.87 23.51
C THR A 55 -9.71 20.67 24.17
N LEU A 56 -8.39 20.71 24.31
CA LEU A 56 -7.59 19.71 25.03
C LEU A 56 -7.11 20.28 26.36
N LYS A 57 -7.08 19.45 27.39
CA LYS A 57 -6.58 19.84 28.72
C LYS A 57 -5.07 20.04 28.69
N GLY A 58 -4.61 21.20 29.17
CA GLY A 58 -3.20 21.49 29.34
C GLY A 58 -2.57 20.59 30.40
N LYS A 59 -1.27 20.30 30.26
CA LYS A 59 -0.53 19.40 31.17
C LYS A 59 -0.58 19.83 32.64
N ASP A 60 -0.59 21.15 32.87
CA ASP A 60 -0.60 21.78 34.20
C ASP A 60 -1.90 22.55 34.48
N GLU A 61 -2.94 22.35 33.65
CA GLU A 61 -4.24 22.99 33.79
C GLU A 61 -5.09 22.23 34.81
N SER A 62 -5.72 22.92 35.76
CA SER A 62 -6.71 22.31 36.65
C SER A 62 -7.96 21.83 35.88
N ASP A 63 -8.73 20.91 36.44
CA ASP A 63 -9.99 20.47 35.82
C ASP A 63 -10.99 21.63 35.65
N GLU A 64 -10.98 22.57 36.60
CA GLU A 64 -11.88 23.72 36.62
C GLU A 64 -11.51 24.76 35.55
N GLU A 65 -10.22 25.06 35.39
CA GLU A 65 -9.72 25.95 34.33
C GLU A 65 -9.99 25.35 32.95
N TYR A 66 -9.74 24.04 32.79
CA TYR A 66 -10.02 23.33 31.55
C TYR A 66 -11.51 23.37 31.20
N ALA A 67 -12.40 23.09 32.17
CA ALA A 67 -13.83 23.10 31.94
C ALA A 67 -14.33 24.49 31.51
N ALA A 68 -13.89 25.54 32.19
CA ALA A 68 -14.27 26.92 31.86
C ALA A 68 -13.78 27.34 30.47
N ARG A 69 -12.55 26.96 30.09
CA ARG A 69 -12.01 27.24 28.76
C ARG A 69 -12.71 26.44 27.67
N ALA A 70 -12.94 25.15 27.90
CA ALA A 70 -13.63 24.29 26.95
C ALA A 70 -15.07 24.74 26.69
N GLU A 71 -15.79 25.17 27.73
CA GLU A 71 -17.13 25.73 27.60
C GLU A 71 -17.13 27.02 26.76
N LYS A 72 -16.16 27.92 27.01
CA LYS A 72 -16.03 29.15 26.25
C LYS A 72 -15.66 28.89 24.78
N GLU A 73 -14.64 28.08 24.52
CA GLU A 73 -14.22 27.75 23.15
C GLU A 73 -15.36 27.08 22.36
N GLU A 74 -16.14 26.21 23.00
CA GLU A 74 -17.33 25.59 22.39
C GLU A 74 -18.41 26.63 22.07
N ALA A 75 -18.65 27.59 22.96
CA ALA A 75 -19.59 28.68 22.73
C ALA A 75 -19.15 29.59 21.57
N ASP A 76 -17.87 29.99 21.55
CA ASP A 76 -17.29 30.83 20.49
C ASP A 76 -17.35 30.11 19.12
N ALA A 77 -17.06 28.81 19.09
CA ALA A 77 -17.12 28.01 17.86
C ALA A 77 -18.57 27.82 17.35
N ARG A 78 -19.53 27.61 18.26
CA ARG A 78 -20.96 27.59 17.92
C ARG A 78 -21.41 28.92 17.33
N GLU A 79 -21.02 30.05 17.92
CA GLU A 79 -21.35 31.38 17.42
C GLU A 79 -20.75 31.64 16.02
N ALA A 80 -19.53 31.19 15.76
CA ALA A 80 -18.93 31.29 14.43
C ALA A 80 -19.77 30.56 13.36
N VAL A 81 -20.25 29.35 13.67
CA VAL A 81 -21.16 28.59 12.80
C VAL A 81 -22.50 29.33 12.63
N MET A 82 -23.06 29.86 13.71
CA MET A 82 -24.30 30.63 13.65
C MET A 82 -24.15 31.87 12.77
N THR A 83 -23.06 32.62 12.95
CA THR A 83 -22.75 33.82 12.18
C THR A 83 -22.67 33.50 10.70
N PHE A 84 -22.02 32.40 10.33
CA PHE A 84 -21.98 31.91 8.96
C PHE A 84 -23.39 31.62 8.43
N ILE A 85 -24.19 30.80 9.13
CA ILE A 85 -25.54 30.40 8.70
C ILE A 85 -26.48 31.61 8.57
N LEU A 86 -26.49 32.51 9.56
CA LEU A 86 -27.34 33.70 9.57
C LEU A 86 -26.88 34.76 8.55
N GLY A 87 -25.60 34.72 8.18
CA GLY A 87 -24.99 35.55 7.16
C GLY A 87 -25.18 35.04 5.73
N LEU A 88 -25.75 33.85 5.53
CA LEU A 88 -26.10 33.33 4.20
C LEU A 88 -27.25 34.15 3.60
N ILE A 89 -26.90 35.25 2.93
CA ILE A 89 -27.80 36.03 2.09
C ILE A 89 -27.64 35.60 0.62
N ALA A 90 -28.66 35.84 -0.20
CA ALA A 90 -28.65 35.49 -1.62
C ALA A 90 -27.70 36.37 -2.48
N GLU A 91 -26.84 37.19 -1.86
CA GLU A 91 -25.88 38.03 -2.58
C GLU A 91 -24.65 37.20 -2.97
N PRO A 92 -24.17 37.29 -4.22
CA PRO A 92 -22.97 36.57 -4.65
C PRO A 92 -21.75 37.08 -3.89
N VAL A 93 -20.91 36.15 -3.43
CA VAL A 93 -19.64 36.48 -2.75
C VAL A 93 -18.77 37.30 -3.71
N PRO A 94 -18.31 38.52 -3.33
CA PRO A 94 -17.42 39.31 -4.17
C PRO A 94 -16.19 38.51 -4.59
N LEU A 95 -15.75 38.62 -5.85
CA LEU A 95 -14.65 37.80 -6.43
C LEU A 95 -13.37 37.83 -5.59
N GLN A 96 -13.05 38.96 -4.93
CA GLN A 96 -11.89 39.09 -4.05
C GLN A 96 -11.93 38.18 -2.80
N TYR A 97 -13.12 37.72 -2.41
CA TYR A 97 -13.33 36.79 -1.29
C TYR A 97 -13.61 35.36 -1.76
N VAL A 98 -13.69 35.14 -3.08
CA VAL A 98 -13.75 33.79 -3.64
C VAL A 98 -12.36 33.18 -3.53
N TYR A 99 -12.27 32.10 -2.77
CA TYR A 99 -11.03 31.34 -2.63
C TYR A 99 -10.64 30.73 -4.00
N ASP A 100 -9.50 31.14 -4.54
CA ASP A 100 -8.92 30.63 -5.79
C ASP A 100 -7.62 29.83 -5.49
N PRO A 101 -7.75 28.54 -5.09
CA PRO A 101 -6.61 27.73 -4.75
C PRO A 101 -5.81 27.27 -5.99
N PRO A 102 -4.54 26.87 -5.81
CA PRO A 102 -3.78 26.16 -6.85
C PRO A 102 -4.55 24.92 -7.36
N PRO A 103 -4.31 24.46 -8.60
CA PRO A 103 -5.08 23.39 -9.25
C PRO A 103 -5.25 22.11 -8.40
N ASP A 104 -4.18 21.61 -7.79
CA ASP A 104 -4.23 20.40 -6.94
C ASP A 104 -5.13 20.61 -5.72
N ARG A 105 -5.06 21.80 -5.11
CA ARG A 105 -5.88 22.13 -3.96
C ARG A 105 -7.33 22.35 -4.36
N LEU A 106 -7.59 22.92 -5.55
CA LEU A 106 -8.94 23.01 -6.11
C LEU A 106 -9.54 21.62 -6.35
N ALA A 107 -8.75 20.70 -6.90
CA ALA A 107 -9.16 19.31 -7.13
C ALA A 107 -9.48 18.59 -5.81
N GLN A 108 -8.66 18.81 -4.77
CA GLN A 108 -8.93 18.29 -3.42
C GLN A 108 -10.27 18.81 -2.88
N VAL A 109 -10.51 20.12 -2.95
CA VAL A 109 -11.75 20.74 -2.43
C VAL A 109 -12.99 20.23 -3.18
N LYS A 110 -12.97 20.28 -4.51
CA LYS A 110 -14.09 19.80 -5.35
C LYS A 110 -14.35 18.30 -5.14
N GLY A 111 -13.28 17.51 -5.02
CA GLY A 111 -13.39 16.08 -4.77
C GLY A 111 -14.06 15.73 -3.45
N VAL A 112 -13.68 16.41 -2.36
CA VAL A 112 -14.31 16.21 -1.05
C VAL A 112 -15.80 16.52 -1.12
N GLU A 113 -16.19 17.60 -1.79
CA GLU A 113 -17.60 17.95 -1.99
C GLU A 113 -18.38 16.80 -2.66
N VAL A 114 -17.81 16.19 -3.72
CA VAL A 114 -18.43 15.05 -4.41
C VAL A 114 -18.43 13.79 -3.55
N LEU A 115 -17.32 13.47 -2.85
CA LEU A 115 -17.23 12.34 -1.93
C LEU A 115 -18.31 12.40 -0.85
N ASP A 116 -18.54 13.57 -0.29
CA ASP A 116 -19.55 13.80 0.75
C ASP A 116 -20.96 13.73 0.17
N ARG A 117 -21.20 14.38 -0.97
CA ARG A 117 -22.51 14.38 -1.65
C ARG A 117 -23.01 12.98 -1.98
N PHE A 118 -22.11 12.10 -2.42
CA PHE A 118 -22.44 10.70 -2.74
C PHE A 118 -22.15 9.71 -1.60
N ASN A 119 -21.76 10.21 -0.42
CA ASN A 119 -21.46 9.43 0.78
C ASN A 119 -20.48 8.27 0.51
N CYS A 120 -19.44 8.52 -0.29
CA CYS A 120 -18.44 7.52 -0.65
C CYS A 120 -17.76 6.93 0.60
N ALA A 121 -17.52 7.77 1.62
CA ALA A 121 -16.95 7.37 2.90
C ALA A 121 -17.85 6.41 3.72
N GLY A 122 -19.15 6.35 3.43
CA GLY A 122 -20.05 5.38 4.07
C GLY A 122 -19.70 3.93 3.76
N CYS A 123 -19.08 3.67 2.60
CA CYS A 123 -18.60 2.33 2.22
C CYS A 123 -17.08 2.23 2.23
N HIS A 124 -16.39 3.26 1.76
CA HIS A 124 -14.94 3.25 1.56
C HIS A 124 -14.20 3.97 2.67
N MET A 125 -13.00 3.49 3.00
CA MET A 125 -12.06 4.24 3.81
C MET A 125 -11.28 5.17 2.88
N VAL A 126 -11.51 6.48 2.98
CA VAL A 126 -10.98 7.48 2.04
C VAL A 126 -9.69 8.13 2.54
N ARG A 127 -9.42 8.06 3.85
CA ARG A 127 -8.21 8.61 4.47
C ARG A 127 -7.76 7.75 5.65
N PRO A 128 -6.46 7.48 5.81
CA PRO A 128 -5.95 6.78 6.98
C PRO A 128 -6.04 7.66 8.23
N GLY A 129 -5.93 7.04 9.41
CA GLY A 129 -5.85 7.78 10.66
C GLY A 129 -4.52 8.52 10.78
N ILE A 130 -4.53 9.64 11.49
CA ILE A 130 -3.37 10.45 11.83
C ILE A 130 -3.21 10.44 13.35
N TYR A 131 -2.07 9.96 13.82
CA TYR A 131 -1.75 9.85 15.23
C TYR A 131 -0.45 10.59 15.50
N GLN A 132 -0.44 11.52 16.44
CA GLN A 132 0.78 12.20 16.87
C GLN A 132 1.11 11.80 18.29
N PHE A 133 2.32 11.32 18.48
CA PHE A 133 2.86 10.97 19.79
C PHE A 133 3.99 11.90 20.16
N ALA A 134 4.18 12.13 21.46
CA ALA A 134 5.42 12.74 21.94
C ALA A 134 6.61 11.85 21.52
N ARG A 135 7.62 12.44 20.85
CA ARG A 135 8.77 11.70 20.31
C ARG A 135 9.49 10.93 21.40
N LYS A 136 9.71 11.56 22.57
CA LYS A 136 10.11 10.87 23.80
C LYS A 136 8.87 10.75 24.68
N PRO A 137 8.55 9.56 25.24
CA PRO A 137 9.35 8.34 25.36
C PRO A 137 9.19 7.31 24.22
N VAL A 138 8.31 7.57 23.25
CA VAL A 138 7.90 6.59 22.22
C VAL A 138 9.04 6.16 21.28
N LEU A 139 10.11 6.95 21.17
CA LEU A 139 11.27 6.64 20.32
C LEU A 139 11.86 5.25 20.62
N ASP A 140 11.91 4.82 21.88
CA ASP A 140 12.47 3.52 22.25
C ASP A 140 11.61 2.36 21.70
N ASP A 141 10.28 2.51 21.71
CA ASP A 141 9.35 1.52 21.16
C ASP A 141 9.48 1.44 19.63
N VAL A 142 9.61 2.59 18.97
CA VAL A 142 9.79 2.68 17.51
C VAL A 142 11.14 2.11 17.08
N GLU A 143 12.23 2.43 17.80
CA GLU A 143 13.55 1.87 17.56
C GLU A 143 13.54 0.34 17.73
N SER A 144 12.88 -0.17 18.76
CA SER A 144 12.74 -1.60 18.99
C SER A 144 11.97 -2.27 17.85
N ALA A 145 10.85 -1.68 17.43
CA ALA A 145 10.07 -2.18 16.29
C ALA A 145 10.87 -2.18 14.99
N TYR A 146 11.72 -1.17 14.75
CA TYR A 146 12.60 -1.08 13.60
C TYR A 146 13.67 -2.18 13.62
N LYS A 147 14.34 -2.40 14.75
CA LYS A 147 15.35 -3.47 14.89
C LYS A 147 14.75 -4.85 14.65
N GLU A 148 13.60 -5.13 15.25
CA GLU A 148 12.87 -6.39 15.01
C GLU A 148 12.48 -6.57 13.55
N LEU A 149 12.15 -5.47 12.86
CA LEU A 149 11.81 -5.51 11.44
C LEU A 149 13.03 -5.86 10.58
N LEU A 150 14.22 -5.32 10.86
CA LEU A 150 15.44 -5.57 10.09
C LEU A 150 15.80 -7.06 10.01
N ASP A 151 15.55 -7.81 11.08
CA ASP A 151 15.81 -9.25 11.16
C ASP A 151 14.67 -10.12 10.59
N SER A 152 13.55 -9.50 10.18
CA SER A 152 12.38 -10.23 9.71
C SER A 152 12.54 -10.72 8.27
N THR A 153 12.06 -11.94 8.00
CA THR A 153 12.04 -12.50 6.64
C THR A 153 11.20 -11.68 5.67
N THR A 154 10.16 -11.00 6.17
CA THR A 154 9.30 -10.12 5.37
C THR A 154 10.04 -8.88 4.91
N TYR A 155 10.82 -8.24 5.78
CA TYR A 155 11.62 -7.07 5.40
C TYR A 155 12.72 -7.43 4.41
N GLN A 156 13.43 -8.55 4.65
CA GLN A 156 14.46 -9.04 3.73
C GLN A 156 13.90 -9.40 2.35
N ALA A 157 12.63 -9.81 2.29
CA ALA A 157 11.93 -10.14 1.06
C ALA A 157 11.35 -8.91 0.34
N ASP A 158 11.24 -7.77 1.01
CA ASP A 158 10.60 -6.56 0.47
C ASP A 158 11.51 -5.81 -0.51
N HIS A 159 10.89 -5.15 -1.49
CA HIS A 159 11.57 -4.25 -2.43
C HIS A 159 11.45 -2.82 -1.94
N HIS A 160 12.58 -2.12 -1.79
CA HIS A 160 12.57 -0.74 -1.31
C HIS A 160 12.48 0.25 -2.49
N PHE A 161 11.38 1.00 -2.57
CA PHE A 161 11.23 2.10 -3.53
C PHE A 161 11.41 3.46 -2.86
N GLU A 162 12.63 4.02 -2.93
CA GLU A 162 13.06 5.25 -2.23
C GLU A 162 12.21 6.49 -2.52
N ASN A 163 11.59 6.53 -3.71
CA ASN A 163 10.79 7.68 -4.13
C ASN A 163 9.32 7.57 -3.73
N HIS A 164 8.96 6.64 -2.83
CA HIS A 164 7.57 6.35 -2.52
C HIS A 164 7.28 6.35 -1.02
N ASN A 165 6.20 7.03 -0.64
CA ASN A 165 5.79 7.22 0.76
C ASN A 165 5.43 5.95 1.55
N ALA A 166 5.45 4.77 0.92
CA ALA A 166 5.21 3.51 1.59
C ALA A 166 6.49 2.93 2.20
N TRP A 167 7.65 3.39 1.72
CA TRP A 167 8.96 2.99 2.22
C TRP A 167 9.76 4.16 2.77
N THR A 168 9.53 5.36 2.26
CA THR A 168 10.26 6.56 2.66
C THR A 168 9.29 7.56 3.26
N GLY A 169 9.35 7.72 4.59
CA GLY A 169 8.40 8.52 5.34
C GLY A 169 8.64 10.03 5.20
N LEU A 170 7.60 10.81 5.46
CA LEU A 170 7.74 12.27 5.60
C LEU A 170 8.25 12.60 7.00
N ALA A 171 9.13 13.58 7.10
CA ALA A 171 9.56 14.09 8.40
C ALA A 171 8.36 14.66 9.16
N SER A 172 8.31 14.42 10.47
CA SER A 172 7.26 14.99 11.31
C SER A 172 7.34 16.52 11.27
N PRO A 173 6.22 17.25 11.09
CA PRO A 173 6.24 18.71 11.00
C PRO A 173 6.80 19.40 12.26
N GLN A 174 6.68 18.75 13.41
CA GLN A 174 7.22 19.21 14.68
C GLN A 174 8.29 18.22 15.17
N ALA A 175 9.47 18.73 15.51
CA ALA A 175 10.63 17.90 15.85
C ALA A 175 10.45 17.06 17.14
N ASP A 176 9.54 17.45 18.02
CA ASP A 176 9.26 16.75 19.29
C ASP A 176 8.04 15.81 19.20
N LEU A 177 7.42 15.71 18.02
CA LEU A 177 6.32 14.78 17.76
C LEU A 177 6.71 13.74 16.71
N LEU A 178 6.08 12.58 16.79
CA LEU A 178 6.08 11.56 15.75
C LEU A 178 4.68 11.49 15.16
N THR A 179 4.56 11.82 13.86
CA THR A 179 3.29 11.73 13.12
C THR A 179 3.22 10.40 12.39
N ILE A 180 2.20 9.61 12.72
CA ILE A 180 1.96 8.28 12.19
C ILE A 180 0.69 8.30 11.35
N HIS A 181 0.79 7.83 10.10
CA HIS A 181 -0.34 7.61 9.22
C HIS A 181 -0.65 6.11 9.14
N GLY A 182 -1.75 5.68 9.74
CA GLY A 182 -2.02 4.26 9.94
C GLY A 182 -3.48 3.90 10.21
N LEU A 183 -3.72 2.60 10.35
CA LEU A 183 -5.00 2.01 10.72
C LEU A 183 -4.89 1.40 12.11
N PRO A 184 -5.88 1.59 12.99
CA PRO A 184 -5.90 0.91 14.29
C PRO A 184 -6.19 -0.58 14.08
N SER A 185 -5.22 -1.45 14.35
CA SER A 185 -5.39 -2.91 14.27
C SER A 185 -5.78 -3.52 15.63
N ALA A 186 -5.51 -2.83 16.74
CA ALA A 186 -6.12 -3.09 18.04
C ALA A 186 -6.14 -1.80 18.87
N ASP A 187 -7.23 -1.56 19.57
CA ASP A 187 -7.42 -0.38 20.42
C ASP A 187 -7.80 -0.86 21.83
N LYS A 188 -6.80 -1.04 22.71
CA LYS A 188 -6.96 -1.52 24.10
C LYS A 188 -6.93 -0.34 25.06
N ASP A 189 -7.38 -0.50 26.30
CA ASP A 189 -7.49 0.62 27.26
C ASP A 189 -6.20 1.46 27.40
N GLU A 190 -5.03 0.81 27.45
CA GLU A 190 -3.73 1.49 27.66
C GLU A 190 -2.85 1.57 26.40
N THR A 191 -3.02 0.66 25.43
CA THR A 191 -2.16 0.57 24.25
C THR A 191 -2.95 0.71 22.95
N LEU A 192 -2.33 1.38 21.97
CA LEU A 192 -2.85 1.51 20.63
C LEU A 192 -1.91 0.78 19.68
N ARG A 193 -2.44 -0.20 18.96
CA ARG A 193 -1.73 -0.94 17.93
C ARG A 193 -2.09 -0.37 16.56
N LEU A 194 -1.08 0.18 15.87
CA LEU A 194 -1.22 0.86 14.59
C LEU A 194 -0.52 0.08 13.49
N ARG A 195 -1.25 -0.20 12.42
CA ARG A 195 -0.67 -0.66 11.16
C ARG A 195 -0.36 0.54 10.28
N LEU A 196 0.89 0.68 9.88
CA LEU A 196 1.32 1.79 9.04
C LEU A 196 0.72 1.69 7.62
N VAL A 197 0.17 2.81 7.13
CA VAL A 197 -0.25 2.99 5.73
C VAL A 197 0.83 3.73 4.94
N GLN A 198 1.53 4.66 5.58
CA GLN A 198 2.72 5.32 5.05
C GLN A 198 3.92 4.97 5.94
N ALA A 199 5.13 5.01 5.39
CA ALA A 199 6.34 4.80 6.16
C ALA A 199 6.46 5.84 7.29
N LEU A 200 6.85 5.38 8.48
CA LEU A 200 7.15 6.26 9.59
C LEU A 200 8.63 6.65 9.55
N ARG A 201 8.90 7.92 9.30
CA ARG A 201 10.23 8.50 9.44
C ARG A 201 10.48 8.93 10.88
N PHE A 202 11.56 8.45 11.49
CA PHE A 202 12.01 8.89 12.80
C PHE A 202 13.50 9.22 12.80
N THR A 203 13.89 10.17 13.66
CA THR A 203 15.28 10.61 13.79
C THR A 203 15.78 10.34 15.20
N LYS A 204 16.91 9.64 15.28
CA LYS A 204 17.70 9.47 16.49
C LYS A 204 18.79 10.55 16.50
N LYS A 205 18.71 11.48 17.45
CA LYS A 205 19.70 12.54 17.61
C LYS A 205 20.92 12.01 18.37
N PRO A 206 22.09 12.67 18.29
CA PRO A 206 23.27 12.28 19.07
C PRO A 206 23.00 12.15 20.57
N GLU A 207 22.19 13.03 21.14
CA GLU A 207 21.78 12.99 22.55
C GLU A 207 20.78 11.89 22.90
N ASP A 208 20.23 11.19 21.90
CA ASP A 208 19.35 10.03 22.11
C ASP A 208 20.12 8.70 22.16
N VAL A 209 21.42 8.72 21.81
CA VAL A 209 22.28 7.53 21.87
C VAL A 209 22.73 7.29 23.31
N LYS A 210 22.36 6.15 23.89
CA LYS A 210 22.62 5.76 25.28
C LYS A 210 24.08 5.32 25.46
N ASP A 211 24.60 4.52 24.54
CA ASP A 211 25.98 4.04 24.48
C ASP A 211 26.44 3.88 23.02
N ILE A 212 27.37 4.75 22.60
CA ILE A 212 27.97 4.70 21.26
C ILE A 212 28.84 3.44 21.02
N HIS A 213 29.19 2.72 22.08
CA HIS A 213 29.99 1.49 22.01
C HIS A 213 29.13 0.23 22.00
N ASP A 214 27.82 0.33 22.29
CA ASP A 214 26.89 -0.80 22.16
C ASP A 214 26.58 -1.06 20.68
N ALA A 215 27.08 -2.18 20.16
CA ALA A 215 26.84 -2.60 18.78
C ALA A 215 25.36 -2.90 18.48
N GLY A 216 24.53 -3.13 19.52
CA GLY A 216 23.08 -3.31 19.40
C GLY A 216 22.29 -2.01 19.38
N GLU A 217 22.92 -0.86 19.64
CA GLU A 217 22.27 0.44 19.63
C GLU A 217 22.29 1.08 18.23
N LEU A 218 21.15 1.66 17.80
CA LEU A 218 21.16 2.44 16.56
C LEU A 218 22.00 3.71 16.74
N PRO A 219 22.88 4.04 15.77
CA PRO A 219 23.58 5.32 15.80
C PRO A 219 22.63 6.50 15.60
N ALA A 220 23.14 7.71 15.77
CA ALA A 220 22.39 8.91 15.38
C ALA A 220 22.15 8.88 13.85
N GLY A 221 20.92 9.17 13.44
CA GLY A 221 20.52 9.00 12.05
C GLY A 221 19.02 9.19 11.84
N THR A 222 18.62 9.14 10.57
CA THR A 222 17.21 9.10 10.17
C THR A 222 16.91 7.73 9.61
N TYR A 223 15.78 7.18 10.04
CA TYR A 223 15.33 5.83 9.73
C TYR A 223 13.89 5.88 9.26
N ASP A 224 13.53 4.94 8.39
CA ASP A 224 12.18 4.78 7.88
C ASP A 224 11.69 3.38 8.22
N LEU A 225 10.51 3.29 8.84
CA LEU A 225 9.80 2.03 9.09
C LEU A 225 8.71 1.88 8.03
N PRO A 226 8.84 0.96 7.06
CA PRO A 226 7.90 0.83 5.94
C PRO A 226 6.47 0.49 6.35
N ALA A 227 5.53 0.84 5.46
CA ALA A 227 4.11 0.56 5.63
C ALA A 227 3.81 -0.95 5.70
N ALA A 228 2.83 -1.32 6.52
CA ALA A 228 2.28 -2.68 6.70
C ALA A 228 3.25 -3.81 7.13
N LEU A 229 4.56 -3.62 7.10
CA LEU A 229 5.52 -4.68 7.43
C LEU A 229 5.59 -4.97 8.94
N LYS A 230 5.34 -3.95 9.77
CA LYS A 230 5.35 -4.05 11.23
C LYS A 230 4.26 -3.16 11.81
N ASP A 231 3.43 -3.74 12.66
CA ASP A 231 2.50 -2.96 13.49
C ASP A 231 3.28 -2.34 14.66
N LEU A 232 2.96 -1.09 15.00
CA LEU A 232 3.50 -0.38 16.15
C LEU A 232 2.53 -0.50 17.32
N GLU A 233 3.03 -0.90 18.49
CA GLU A 233 2.24 -0.92 19.72
C GLU A 233 2.74 0.20 20.63
N LEU A 234 1.93 1.25 20.81
CA LEU A 234 2.32 2.47 21.50
C LEU A 234 1.38 2.78 22.66
N ALA A 235 1.93 3.30 23.76
CA ALA A 235 1.15 3.66 24.94
C ALA A 235 0.29 4.91 24.66
N LYS A 236 -1.02 4.81 24.96
CA LYS A 236 -1.98 5.90 24.71
C LYS A 236 -1.72 7.14 25.56
N ASN A 237 -1.09 7.00 26.72
CA ASN A 237 -0.74 8.15 27.57
C ASN A 237 0.31 9.08 26.93
N GLN A 238 0.96 8.67 25.83
CA GLN A 238 1.87 9.50 25.03
C GLN A 238 1.22 10.10 23.79
N LEU A 239 -0.05 9.79 23.53
CA LEU A 239 -0.80 10.28 22.38
C LEU A 239 -1.17 11.75 22.60
N VAL A 240 -0.66 12.61 21.73
CA VAL A 240 -0.88 14.06 21.75
C VAL A 240 -2.07 14.43 20.88
N TYR A 241 -2.20 13.80 19.71
CA TYR A 241 -3.28 14.06 18.78
C TYR A 241 -3.75 12.76 18.12
N ARG A 242 -5.06 12.63 17.94
CA ARG A 242 -5.69 11.52 17.23
C ARG A 242 -6.76 12.04 16.30
N ASP A 243 -6.70 11.55 15.08
CA ASP A 243 -7.74 11.70 14.08
C ASP A 243 -7.93 10.35 13.40
N ASP A 244 -9.08 9.72 13.63
CA ASP A 244 -9.33 8.36 13.17
C ASP A 244 -9.47 8.26 11.64
N PRO A 245 -9.32 7.05 11.07
CA PRO A 245 -9.56 6.84 9.64
C PRO A 245 -10.94 7.36 9.22
N GLN A 246 -11.00 8.00 8.05
CA GLN A 246 -12.24 8.53 7.52
C GLN A 246 -12.94 7.47 6.66
N GLY A 247 -14.11 7.04 7.10
CA GLY A 247 -14.97 6.10 6.37
C GLY A 247 -14.55 4.63 6.52
N GLY A 248 -15.25 3.75 5.80
CA GLY A 248 -14.95 2.32 5.79
C GLY A 248 -15.56 1.51 6.94
N THR A 249 -16.31 2.16 7.85
CA THR A 249 -16.99 1.51 8.99
C THR A 249 -17.85 0.32 8.56
N PHE A 250 -18.49 0.39 7.38
CA PHE A 250 -19.25 -0.73 6.86
C PHE A 250 -18.39 -1.97 6.60
N ALA A 251 -17.19 -1.77 6.03
CA ALA A 251 -16.25 -2.86 5.78
C ALA A 251 -15.67 -3.42 7.09
N GLU A 252 -15.34 -2.55 8.04
CA GLU A 252 -14.83 -2.92 9.37
C GLU A 252 -15.82 -3.79 10.15
N LEU A 253 -17.11 -3.43 10.15
CA LEU A 253 -18.15 -4.20 10.84
C LEU A 253 -18.47 -5.53 10.14
N LEU A 254 -18.39 -5.55 8.81
CA LEU A 254 -18.79 -6.71 8.04
C LEU A 254 -17.69 -7.79 7.94
N ALA A 255 -16.42 -7.42 7.95
CA ALA A 255 -15.32 -8.39 7.84
C ALA A 255 -15.36 -9.49 8.92
N PRO A 256 -15.48 -9.18 10.24
CA PRO A 256 -15.59 -10.21 11.28
C PRO A 256 -16.85 -11.07 11.13
N TYR A 257 -17.96 -10.49 10.68
CA TYR A 257 -19.19 -11.22 10.42
C TYR A 257 -19.02 -12.28 9.31
N LEU A 258 -18.31 -11.95 8.23
CA LEU A 258 -18.04 -12.89 7.14
C LEU A 258 -17.16 -14.05 7.58
N VAL A 259 -16.12 -13.74 8.35
CA VAL A 259 -15.23 -14.74 8.96
C VAL A 259 -16.03 -15.69 9.86
N ALA A 260 -16.90 -15.15 10.74
CA ALA A 260 -17.73 -15.94 11.64
C ALA A 260 -18.72 -16.87 10.90
N ARG A 261 -19.21 -16.44 9.71
CA ARG A 261 -20.08 -17.26 8.86
C ARG A 261 -19.35 -18.38 8.11
N LYS A 262 -18.01 -18.43 8.17
CA LYS A 262 -17.16 -19.44 7.52
C LYS A 262 -17.48 -19.65 6.03
N ARG A 263 -17.68 -18.55 5.28
CA ARG A 263 -17.77 -18.67 3.82
C ARG A 263 -16.41 -19.09 3.27
N ASP A 264 -16.38 -20.14 2.45
CA ASP A 264 -15.15 -20.87 2.05
C ASP A 264 -13.97 -19.96 1.60
N ARG A 265 -14.26 -18.85 0.91
CA ARG A 265 -13.25 -17.94 0.36
C ARG A 265 -13.11 -16.61 1.13
N LEU A 266 -13.81 -16.44 2.25
CA LEU A 266 -13.86 -15.23 3.07
C LEU A 266 -13.71 -15.58 4.57
N ASN A 267 -12.96 -16.65 4.85
CA ASN A 267 -12.86 -17.31 6.15
C ASN A 267 -11.74 -16.78 7.05
N ASP A 268 -10.90 -15.88 6.55
CA ASP A 268 -9.95 -15.08 7.33
C ASP A 268 -10.14 -13.58 7.08
N ALA A 269 -9.57 -12.75 7.95
CA ALA A 269 -9.74 -11.30 7.92
C ALA A 269 -9.30 -10.67 6.59
N GLY A 270 -8.19 -11.12 6.01
CA GLY A 270 -7.65 -10.58 4.77
C GLY A 270 -8.54 -10.89 3.57
N ASN A 271 -8.96 -12.15 3.45
CA ASN A 271 -9.90 -12.59 2.42
C ASN A 271 -11.27 -11.92 2.57
N ALA A 272 -11.80 -11.83 3.79
CA ALA A 272 -13.04 -11.12 4.08
C ALA A 272 -12.95 -9.65 3.66
N ARG A 273 -11.87 -8.95 4.04
CA ARG A 273 -11.64 -7.55 3.68
C ARG A 273 -11.52 -7.35 2.15
N ALA A 274 -10.94 -8.31 1.43
CA ALA A 274 -10.84 -8.27 -0.02
C ALA A 274 -12.17 -8.44 -0.77
N GLY A 275 -13.18 -9.03 -0.12
CA GLY A 275 -14.57 -9.15 -0.63
C GLY A 275 -15.44 -7.91 -0.37
N LEU A 276 -14.92 -6.91 0.34
CA LEU A 276 -15.62 -5.69 0.79
C LEU A 276 -15.13 -4.44 0.03
N PRO A 277 -15.81 -3.28 0.15
CA PRO A 277 -15.36 -2.04 -0.45
C PRO A 277 -13.90 -1.73 -0.08
N PRO A 278 -12.99 -1.55 -1.05
CA PRO A 278 -11.58 -1.35 -0.76
C PRO A 278 -11.34 0.00 -0.06
N PRO A 279 -10.28 0.13 0.75
CA PRO A 279 -9.73 1.45 1.08
C PRO A 279 -9.30 2.15 -0.22
N LEU A 280 -9.48 3.46 -0.29
CA LEU A 280 -9.18 4.30 -1.46
C LEU A 280 -7.90 5.10 -1.27
N PHE A 281 -7.01 4.64 -0.39
CA PHE A 281 -5.66 5.16 -0.30
C PHE A 281 -4.95 4.89 -1.61
N ARG A 282 -4.18 5.87 -2.11
CA ARG A 282 -3.36 5.67 -3.29
C ARG A 282 -4.16 5.32 -4.56
N GLU A 283 -5.44 5.67 -4.63
CA GLU A 283 -6.28 5.28 -5.78
C GLU A 283 -5.87 6.02 -7.07
N GLY A 284 -5.34 7.24 -6.94
CA GLY A 284 -4.87 8.07 -8.05
C GLY A 284 -3.56 7.57 -8.66
N GLU A 285 -2.65 7.04 -7.85
CA GLU A 285 -1.45 6.35 -8.32
C GLU A 285 -1.74 4.93 -8.84
N LYS A 286 -2.81 4.30 -8.36
CA LYS A 286 -3.17 2.92 -8.71
C LYS A 286 -3.85 2.82 -10.07
N THR A 287 -4.78 3.71 -10.37
CA THR A 287 -5.64 3.59 -11.54
C THR A 287 -5.33 4.62 -12.62
N GLN A 288 -5.57 4.24 -13.86
CA GLN A 288 -5.48 5.17 -14.98
C GLN A 288 -6.68 6.14 -14.94
N PRO A 289 -6.48 7.46 -15.16
CA PRO A 289 -7.54 8.47 -15.05
C PRO A 289 -8.77 8.16 -15.91
N GLY A 290 -8.56 7.76 -17.16
CA GLY A 290 -9.65 7.44 -18.10
C GLY A 290 -10.49 6.25 -17.65
N TRP A 291 -9.85 5.20 -17.11
CA TRP A 291 -10.58 4.06 -16.56
C TRP A 291 -11.36 4.41 -15.30
N LEU A 292 -10.75 5.18 -14.37
CA LEU A 292 -11.42 5.57 -13.13
C LEU A 292 -12.66 6.43 -13.41
N PHE A 293 -12.57 7.36 -14.36
CA PHE A 293 -13.71 8.14 -14.82
C PHE A 293 -14.88 7.24 -15.27
N GLN A 294 -14.61 6.26 -16.13
CA GLN A 294 -15.66 5.34 -16.62
C GLN A 294 -16.19 4.42 -15.52
N PHE A 295 -15.29 3.92 -14.65
CA PHE A 295 -15.66 3.07 -13.52
C PHE A 295 -16.61 3.79 -12.55
N LEU A 296 -16.38 5.08 -12.28
CA LEU A 296 -17.25 5.86 -11.39
C LEU A 296 -18.66 6.02 -11.97
N LYS A 297 -18.79 6.13 -13.30
CA LYS A 297 -20.08 6.30 -13.99
C LYS A 297 -20.89 5.00 -14.11
N ASP A 298 -20.22 3.88 -14.38
CA ASP A 298 -20.85 2.55 -14.43
C ASP A 298 -19.88 1.49 -13.89
N PRO A 299 -19.84 1.23 -12.57
CA PRO A 299 -18.85 0.33 -11.98
C PRO A 299 -19.15 -1.14 -12.32
N PRO A 300 -18.31 -1.82 -13.14
CA PRO A 300 -18.42 -3.25 -13.35
C PRO A 300 -17.95 -4.05 -12.12
N LYS A 301 -18.32 -5.33 -12.08
CA LYS A 301 -17.77 -6.27 -11.09
C LYS A 301 -16.31 -6.61 -11.44
N ILE A 302 -15.36 -6.17 -10.62
CA ILE A 302 -13.91 -6.43 -10.82
C ILE A 302 -13.48 -7.80 -10.26
N ARG A 303 -13.99 -8.17 -9.08
CA ARG A 303 -13.64 -9.42 -8.36
C ARG A 303 -14.88 -10.27 -8.20
N GLU A 304 -14.77 -11.56 -8.48
CA GLU A 304 -15.90 -12.47 -8.32
C GLU A 304 -16.31 -12.70 -6.86
N VAL A 305 -15.34 -12.62 -5.94
CA VAL A 305 -15.52 -12.80 -4.49
C VAL A 305 -16.22 -11.63 -3.79
N THR A 306 -16.38 -10.49 -4.48
CA THR A 306 -17.02 -9.31 -3.89
C THR A 306 -18.50 -9.58 -3.59
N ILE A 307 -18.90 -9.29 -2.36
CA ILE A 307 -20.27 -9.52 -1.88
C ILE A 307 -21.16 -8.27 -1.92
N LEU A 308 -20.58 -7.09 -2.18
CA LEU A 308 -21.26 -5.80 -2.24
C LEU A 308 -20.90 -5.10 -3.54
N ARG A 309 -21.90 -4.59 -4.25
CA ARG A 309 -21.67 -3.82 -5.46
C ARG A 309 -21.60 -2.34 -5.12
N MET A 310 -20.67 -1.63 -5.73
CA MET A 310 -20.68 -0.17 -5.71
C MET A 310 -21.99 0.30 -6.36
N PRO A 311 -22.75 1.22 -5.74
CA PRO A 311 -23.94 1.78 -6.35
C PRO A 311 -23.61 2.52 -7.65
N ARG A 312 -24.55 2.52 -8.59
CA ARG A 312 -24.52 3.41 -9.74
C ARG A 312 -25.01 4.78 -9.30
N PHE A 313 -24.09 5.61 -8.85
CA PHE A 313 -24.34 7.02 -8.64
C PHE A 313 -24.45 7.65 -10.03
N SER A 314 -25.56 8.31 -10.36
CA SER A 314 -25.74 9.02 -11.64
C SER A 314 -24.83 10.27 -11.69
N LEU A 315 -23.52 10.08 -11.57
CA LEU A 315 -22.51 11.11 -11.56
C LEU A 315 -22.52 11.87 -12.89
N SER A 316 -22.50 13.18 -12.81
CA SER A 316 -22.19 14.01 -13.98
C SER A 316 -20.74 13.80 -14.41
N ASP A 317 -20.42 14.21 -15.65
CA ASP A 317 -19.03 14.17 -16.13
C ASP A 317 -18.12 15.03 -15.24
N ASP A 318 -18.62 16.17 -14.77
CA ASP A 318 -17.88 17.06 -13.86
C ASP A 318 -17.62 16.40 -12.49
N ASP A 319 -18.60 15.68 -11.94
CA ASP A 319 -18.45 14.98 -10.66
C ASP A 319 -17.45 13.82 -10.78
N ALA A 320 -17.57 13.02 -11.85
CA ALA A 320 -16.64 11.91 -12.09
C ALA A 320 -15.21 12.43 -12.31
N GLN A 321 -15.04 13.51 -13.08
CA GLN A 321 -13.74 14.13 -13.30
C GLN A 321 -13.18 14.76 -12.02
N ALA A 322 -14.02 15.38 -11.18
CA ALA A 322 -13.61 15.93 -9.89
C ALA A 322 -13.04 14.85 -8.96
N LEU A 323 -13.66 13.67 -8.91
CA LEU A 323 -13.14 12.53 -8.14
C LEU A 323 -11.82 12.00 -8.70
N VAL A 324 -11.70 11.88 -10.03
CA VAL A 324 -10.44 11.46 -10.67
C VAL A 324 -9.30 12.43 -10.32
N ASN A 325 -9.56 13.74 -10.46
CA ASN A 325 -8.58 14.77 -10.13
C ASN A 325 -8.25 14.78 -8.64
N TYR A 326 -9.24 14.56 -7.78
CA TYR A 326 -9.06 14.47 -6.34
C TYR A 326 -8.05 13.40 -5.93
N PHE A 327 -8.26 12.15 -6.38
CA PHE A 327 -7.37 11.06 -6.00
C PHE A 327 -5.95 11.30 -6.52
N ALA A 328 -5.81 11.80 -7.75
CA ALA A 328 -4.51 12.15 -8.30
C ALA A 328 -3.83 13.30 -7.53
N ALA A 329 -4.55 14.37 -7.20
CA ALA A 329 -4.01 15.52 -6.46
C ALA A 329 -3.61 15.16 -5.03
N VAL A 330 -4.39 14.31 -4.35
CA VAL A 330 -4.06 13.79 -3.02
C VAL A 330 -2.77 12.98 -3.08
N ASP A 331 -2.67 12.03 -4.02
CA ASP A 331 -1.50 11.16 -4.13
C ASP A 331 -0.25 11.93 -4.59
N GLN A 332 -0.38 12.90 -5.51
CA GLN A 332 0.74 13.77 -5.90
C GLN A 332 1.27 14.57 -4.70
N THR A 333 0.37 15.08 -3.85
CA THR A 333 0.76 15.84 -2.65
C THR A 333 1.40 14.94 -1.59
N GLN A 334 0.87 13.73 -1.40
CA GLN A 334 1.33 12.80 -0.36
C GLN A 334 2.50 11.92 -0.79
N ASN A 335 2.74 11.81 -2.09
CA ASN A 335 3.76 10.96 -2.69
C ASN A 335 4.51 11.72 -3.81
N PRO A 336 5.18 12.85 -3.50
CA PRO A 336 5.77 13.70 -4.54
C PRO A 336 6.88 13.00 -5.35
N GLY A 337 7.53 11.97 -4.77
CA GLY A 337 8.62 11.25 -5.43
C GLY A 337 8.19 10.33 -6.58
N ILE A 338 6.91 9.94 -6.67
CA ILE A 338 6.46 9.04 -7.75
C ILE A 338 6.18 9.75 -9.07
N ASP A 339 6.37 11.08 -9.13
CA ASP A 339 6.14 11.92 -10.33
C ASP A 339 4.80 11.62 -11.01
N LEU A 340 3.72 11.66 -10.22
CA LEU A 340 2.40 11.28 -10.68
C LEU A 340 1.87 12.26 -11.75
N THR A 341 1.77 11.79 -12.99
CA THR A 341 1.23 12.58 -14.10
C THR A 341 -0.30 12.48 -14.19
N TYR A 342 -0.98 13.62 -14.33
CA TYR A 342 -2.42 13.73 -14.59
C TYR A 342 -2.75 15.13 -15.18
N PRO A 343 -3.90 15.34 -15.85
CA PRO A 343 -4.97 14.37 -16.13
C PRO A 343 -4.61 13.41 -17.28
N TYR A 344 -3.62 13.74 -18.09
CA TYR A 344 -3.16 12.91 -19.20
C TYR A 344 -2.02 12.01 -18.75
N LEU A 345 -2.25 10.70 -18.79
CA LEU A 345 -1.24 9.68 -18.50
C LEU A 345 -0.69 9.13 -19.82
N MET A 346 0.62 9.27 -20.02
CA MET A 346 1.32 8.53 -21.06
C MET A 346 1.70 7.16 -20.52
N VAL A 347 1.42 6.11 -21.30
CA VAL A 347 1.81 4.73 -20.99
C VAL A 347 2.80 4.28 -22.07
N PRO A 348 4.12 4.46 -21.85
CA PRO A 348 5.14 4.09 -22.83
C PRO A 348 5.07 2.62 -23.24
N GLU A 349 4.59 1.75 -22.36
CA GLU A 349 4.43 0.33 -22.61
C GLU A 349 3.51 0.04 -23.80
N HIS A 350 2.55 0.92 -24.12
CA HIS A 350 1.67 0.77 -25.28
C HIS A 350 2.37 1.07 -26.62
N ASP A 351 3.58 1.62 -26.61
CA ASP A 351 4.35 1.91 -27.81
C ASP A 351 4.99 0.62 -28.37
N ALA A 352 4.84 0.38 -29.67
CA ALA A 352 5.40 -0.83 -30.31
C ALA A 352 6.93 -0.91 -30.22
N GLY A 353 7.63 0.24 -30.27
CA GLY A 353 9.08 0.34 -30.15
C GLY A 353 9.58 0.03 -28.73
N TYR A 354 8.75 0.26 -27.71
CA TYR A 354 9.09 -0.05 -26.33
C TYR A 354 9.35 -1.55 -26.13
N LEU A 355 8.40 -2.41 -26.56
CA LEU A 355 8.56 -3.87 -26.44
C LEU A 355 9.72 -4.41 -27.28
N GLN A 356 9.99 -3.79 -28.43
CA GLN A 356 11.16 -4.15 -29.24
C GLN A 356 12.45 -3.88 -28.47
N GLN A 357 12.61 -2.68 -27.89
CA GLN A 357 13.78 -2.32 -27.10
C GLN A 357 13.98 -3.27 -25.90
N LYS A 358 12.90 -3.61 -25.18
CA LYS A 358 12.96 -4.59 -24.08
C LYS A 358 13.38 -5.97 -24.56
N SER A 359 12.87 -6.40 -25.71
CA SER A 359 13.23 -7.67 -26.33
C SER A 359 14.70 -7.72 -26.72
N GLU A 360 15.24 -6.65 -27.29
CA GLU A 360 16.66 -6.53 -27.63
C GLU A 360 17.57 -6.60 -26.39
N GLN A 361 17.24 -5.83 -25.34
CA GLN A 361 17.96 -5.86 -24.06
C GLN A 361 17.94 -7.26 -23.43
N TYR A 362 16.80 -7.94 -23.51
CA TYR A 362 16.63 -9.29 -23.01
C TYR A 362 17.48 -10.30 -23.78
N LEU A 363 17.47 -10.26 -25.12
CA LEU A 363 18.28 -11.14 -25.96
C LEU A 363 19.78 -10.91 -25.77
N GLN A 364 20.20 -9.66 -25.58
CA GLN A 364 21.61 -9.33 -25.27
C GLN A 364 22.07 -10.00 -23.97
N ARG A 365 21.22 -10.04 -22.93
CA ARG A 365 21.51 -10.77 -21.70
C ARG A 365 21.56 -12.28 -21.94
N LEU A 366 20.55 -12.85 -22.60
CA LEU A 366 20.52 -14.29 -22.90
C LEU A 366 21.71 -14.78 -23.71
N ALA A 367 22.21 -13.98 -24.65
CA ALA A 367 23.40 -14.30 -25.42
C ALA A 367 24.64 -14.46 -24.53
N GLN A 368 24.72 -13.74 -23.41
CA GLN A 368 25.79 -13.89 -22.42
C GLN A 368 25.68 -15.20 -21.65
N ASP A 369 24.47 -15.75 -21.52
CA ASP A 369 24.16 -16.97 -20.76
C ASP A 369 24.04 -18.23 -21.63
N GLY A 370 24.06 -18.09 -22.97
CA GLY A 370 23.99 -19.21 -23.91
C GLY A 370 22.59 -19.83 -24.10
N ALA A 371 21.53 -19.19 -23.60
CA ALA A 371 20.15 -19.68 -23.70
C ALA A 371 19.51 -19.35 -25.06
N LYS A 372 19.14 -20.38 -25.85
CA LYS A 372 18.52 -20.22 -27.19
C LYS A 372 16.99 -20.42 -27.15
N GLY A 373 16.27 -19.74 -28.05
CA GLY A 373 14.83 -19.99 -28.32
C GLY A 373 13.82 -19.33 -27.38
N ARG A 374 14.29 -18.50 -26.44
CA ARG A 374 13.49 -17.72 -25.49
C ARG A 374 13.24 -16.31 -26.01
N THR A 375 12.14 -15.70 -25.61
CA THR A 375 11.75 -14.34 -26.02
C THR A 375 11.20 -13.61 -24.81
N TYR A 376 11.44 -12.30 -24.71
CA TYR A 376 11.02 -11.49 -23.57
C TYR A 376 9.53 -11.63 -23.24
N THR A 377 8.66 -11.38 -24.24
CA THR A 377 7.20 -11.48 -24.09
C THR A 377 6.74 -12.91 -23.88
N GLY A 378 7.33 -13.90 -24.58
CA GLY A 378 6.97 -15.30 -24.41
C GLY A 378 7.28 -15.86 -23.02
N ASP A 379 8.39 -15.45 -22.41
CA ASP A 379 8.77 -15.84 -21.05
C ASP A 379 7.89 -15.17 -20.00
N ALA A 380 7.66 -13.86 -20.13
CA ALA A 380 6.78 -13.14 -19.23
C ALA A 380 5.33 -13.66 -19.32
N PHE A 381 4.84 -13.95 -20.52
CA PHE A 381 3.52 -14.57 -20.71
C PHE A 381 3.46 -15.96 -20.09
N ARG A 382 4.50 -16.79 -20.24
CA ARG A 382 4.55 -18.11 -19.59
C ARG A 382 4.48 -18.00 -18.07
N THR A 383 5.19 -17.05 -17.48
CA THR A 383 5.10 -16.76 -16.03
C THR A 383 3.69 -16.37 -15.64
N LEU A 384 3.06 -15.46 -16.40
CA LEU A 384 1.70 -15.00 -16.17
C LEU A 384 0.66 -16.12 -16.28
N THR A 385 0.86 -17.07 -17.20
CA THR A 385 -0.05 -18.20 -17.42
C THR A 385 0.33 -19.45 -16.63
N SER A 386 1.18 -19.33 -15.60
CA SER A 386 1.53 -20.47 -14.75
C SER A 386 0.44 -20.74 -13.71
N VAL A 387 -0.05 -21.98 -13.66
CA VAL A 387 -1.04 -22.45 -12.66
C VAL A 387 -0.48 -22.56 -11.24
N THR A 388 0.83 -22.56 -11.09
CA THR A 388 1.49 -22.49 -9.77
C THR A 388 1.64 -21.05 -9.29
N LEU A 389 1.37 -20.06 -10.15
CA LEU A 389 1.54 -18.63 -9.88
C LEU A 389 0.22 -17.89 -10.05
N CYS A 390 0.13 -17.04 -11.07
CA CYS A 390 -0.97 -16.11 -11.26
C CYS A 390 -2.27 -16.87 -11.53
N LEU A 391 -2.26 -17.92 -12.38
CA LEU A 391 -3.47 -18.68 -12.70
C LEU A 391 -4.02 -19.52 -11.54
N ASN A 392 -3.27 -19.65 -10.44
CA ASN A 392 -3.81 -20.31 -9.25
C ASN A 392 -4.99 -19.54 -8.65
N CYS A 393 -5.01 -18.21 -8.81
CA CYS A 393 -6.05 -17.33 -8.26
C CYS A 393 -6.70 -16.43 -9.31
N HIS A 394 -5.96 -16.05 -10.34
CA HIS A 394 -6.41 -15.19 -11.42
C HIS A 394 -6.83 -15.99 -12.66
N ARG A 395 -7.53 -15.31 -13.56
CA ARG A 395 -7.65 -15.69 -14.97
C ARG A 395 -6.99 -14.64 -15.86
N VAL A 396 -6.60 -15.02 -17.06
CA VAL A 396 -6.02 -14.15 -18.09
C VAL A 396 -6.91 -14.22 -19.32
N GLY A 397 -7.78 -13.23 -19.50
CA GLY A 397 -8.84 -13.29 -20.51
C GLY A 397 -9.75 -14.49 -20.23
N ASN A 398 -9.75 -15.47 -21.14
CA ASN A 398 -10.51 -16.72 -21.02
C ASN A 398 -9.68 -17.91 -20.48
N VAL A 399 -8.38 -17.70 -20.19
CA VAL A 399 -7.50 -18.74 -19.67
C VAL A 399 -7.55 -18.75 -18.14
N ALA A 400 -7.86 -19.90 -17.54
CA ALA A 400 -7.94 -20.08 -16.09
C ALA A 400 -7.48 -21.51 -15.70
N LYS A 401 -7.10 -21.72 -14.43
CA LYS A 401 -6.80 -23.06 -13.89
C LYS A 401 -8.01 -24.00 -14.01
N ASP A 402 -9.19 -23.50 -13.64
CA ASP A 402 -10.48 -24.15 -13.90
C ASP A 402 -11.43 -23.11 -14.49
N VAL A 403 -11.97 -23.37 -15.67
CA VAL A 403 -12.91 -22.50 -16.37
C VAL A 403 -14.32 -22.53 -15.76
N ASN A 404 -14.64 -23.58 -15.00
CA ASN A 404 -15.93 -23.78 -14.36
C ASN A 404 -15.98 -23.19 -12.94
N GLU A 405 -14.83 -22.85 -12.37
CA GLU A 405 -14.73 -22.26 -11.04
C GLU A 405 -14.51 -20.73 -11.15
N ALA A 406 -15.29 -19.96 -10.37
CA ALA A 406 -15.06 -18.53 -10.29
C ALA A 406 -13.68 -18.26 -9.65
N PRO A 407 -12.80 -17.42 -10.22
CA PRO A 407 -11.50 -17.12 -9.63
C PRO A 407 -11.65 -16.36 -8.32
N SER A 408 -10.68 -16.50 -7.43
CA SER A 408 -10.61 -15.70 -6.20
C SER A 408 -10.12 -14.27 -6.46
N ALA A 409 -9.42 -14.03 -7.58
CA ALA A 409 -8.81 -12.76 -7.92
C ALA A 409 -9.33 -12.16 -9.26
N PRO A 410 -9.09 -10.86 -9.53
CA PRO A 410 -9.54 -10.20 -10.76
C PRO A 410 -9.01 -10.84 -12.05
N ASN A 411 -9.72 -10.67 -13.16
CA ASN A 411 -9.20 -10.98 -14.48
C ASN A 411 -8.03 -10.03 -14.81
N LEU A 412 -6.86 -10.59 -15.12
CA LEU A 412 -5.67 -9.82 -15.45
C LEU A 412 -5.76 -9.11 -16.80
N ALA A 413 -6.70 -9.50 -17.67
CA ALA A 413 -6.98 -8.75 -18.90
C ALA A 413 -7.48 -7.33 -18.66
N LEU A 414 -7.99 -7.03 -17.46
CA LEU A 414 -8.39 -5.68 -17.08
C LEU A 414 -7.19 -4.78 -16.73
N ALA A 415 -6.00 -5.34 -16.52
CA ALA A 415 -4.86 -4.58 -16.00
C ALA A 415 -4.42 -3.46 -16.95
N GLN A 416 -4.40 -3.72 -18.26
CA GLN A 416 -3.94 -2.79 -19.30
C GLN A 416 -4.67 -1.45 -19.27
N GLU A 417 -5.99 -1.45 -19.11
CA GLU A 417 -6.79 -0.23 -19.10
C GLU A 417 -6.92 0.35 -17.69
N ARG A 418 -6.91 -0.51 -16.67
CA ARG A 418 -7.23 -0.13 -15.30
C ARG A 418 -6.04 0.44 -14.53
N LEU A 419 -4.91 -0.23 -14.58
CA LEU A 419 -3.81 -0.02 -13.62
C LEU A 419 -2.70 0.82 -14.23
N ARG A 420 -2.09 1.68 -13.42
CA ARG A 420 -0.88 2.39 -13.84
C ARG A 420 0.31 1.43 -13.90
N PRO A 421 1.19 1.53 -14.90
CA PRO A 421 2.32 0.61 -15.07
C PRO A 421 3.28 0.62 -13.87
N ASP A 422 3.63 1.81 -13.35
CA ASP A 422 4.55 1.93 -12.22
C ASP A 422 3.97 1.37 -10.92
N TRP A 423 2.68 1.61 -10.68
CA TRP A 423 1.99 1.02 -9.53
C TRP A 423 1.96 -0.51 -9.63
N LEU A 424 1.76 -1.06 -10.82
CA LEU A 424 1.74 -2.50 -11.04
C LEU A 424 3.06 -3.18 -10.67
N VAL A 425 4.20 -2.53 -10.93
CA VAL A 425 5.52 -3.03 -10.50
C VAL A 425 5.59 -3.11 -8.98
N ARG A 426 5.30 -2.01 -8.30
CA ARG A 426 5.35 -1.93 -6.84
C ARG A 426 4.35 -2.90 -6.18
N TRP A 427 3.16 -3.01 -6.76
CA TRP A 427 2.10 -3.91 -6.29
C TRP A 427 2.49 -5.39 -6.37
N ILE A 428 3.02 -5.83 -7.51
CA ILE A 428 3.44 -7.23 -7.69
C ILE A 428 4.67 -7.55 -6.83
N ALA A 429 5.60 -6.59 -6.72
CA ALA A 429 6.82 -6.73 -5.92
C ALA A 429 6.53 -6.76 -4.41
N SER A 430 5.60 -5.94 -3.93
CA SER A 430 5.36 -5.70 -2.50
C SER A 430 3.87 -5.49 -2.19
N PRO A 431 3.02 -6.52 -2.34
CA PRO A 431 1.57 -6.37 -2.22
C PRO A 431 1.12 -5.96 -0.82
N GLN A 432 1.80 -6.41 0.24
CA GLN A 432 1.37 -6.08 1.60
C GLN A 432 1.59 -4.59 1.93
N VAL A 433 2.65 -3.99 1.37
CA VAL A 433 3.01 -2.56 1.56
C VAL A 433 2.08 -1.64 0.77
N MET A 434 1.65 -2.08 -0.41
CA MET A 434 0.89 -1.26 -1.35
C MET A 434 -0.62 -1.25 -1.08
N LEU A 435 -1.21 -2.34 -0.57
CA LEU A 435 -2.63 -2.38 -0.17
C LEU A 435 -2.74 -2.87 1.27
N VAL A 436 -2.87 -1.90 2.17
CA VAL A 436 -2.93 -2.11 3.60
C VAL A 436 -4.37 -2.31 4.06
N TYR A 437 -4.62 -3.39 4.79
CA TYR A 437 -5.88 -3.65 5.48
C TYR A 437 -5.71 -3.47 6.99
N ASP A 438 -6.76 -3.01 7.64
CA ASP A 438 -6.86 -2.82 9.09
C ASP A 438 -6.70 -4.15 9.85
N GLN A 439 -7.19 -5.25 9.26
CA GLN A 439 -7.11 -6.60 9.79
C GLN A 439 -6.64 -7.60 8.72
N GLY A 440 -5.74 -8.51 9.11
CA GLY A 440 -5.20 -9.54 8.21
C GLY A 440 -4.27 -8.97 7.13
N GLN A 441 -3.67 -9.86 6.34
CA GLN A 441 -2.83 -9.50 5.19
C GLN A 441 -3.67 -9.46 3.92
N HIS A 442 -3.28 -8.66 2.93
CA HIS A 442 -3.94 -8.71 1.62
C HIS A 442 -3.76 -10.12 1.01
N PRO A 443 -4.79 -10.75 0.40
CA PRO A 443 -4.68 -12.10 -0.15
C PRO A 443 -3.71 -12.31 -1.32
N MET A 444 -3.04 -11.24 -1.78
CA MET A 444 -2.07 -11.33 -2.88
C MET A 444 -0.71 -11.67 -2.27
N PRO A 445 -0.17 -12.87 -2.52
CA PRO A 445 1.14 -13.26 -2.01
C PRO A 445 2.27 -12.48 -2.69
N GLN A 446 3.39 -12.31 -1.98
CA GLN A 446 4.62 -11.80 -2.58
C GLN A 446 5.34 -12.94 -3.32
N GLN A 447 5.18 -12.97 -4.65
CA GLN A 447 5.73 -14.04 -5.50
C GLN A 447 7.18 -13.77 -5.95
N PHE A 448 7.62 -12.51 -5.90
CA PHE A 448 8.91 -12.05 -6.38
C PHE A 448 9.63 -11.27 -5.27
N PRO A 449 10.17 -11.95 -4.24
CA PRO A 449 10.86 -11.26 -3.15
C PRO A 449 12.23 -10.72 -3.62
N ALA A 450 12.75 -9.70 -2.95
CA ALA A 450 14.03 -9.06 -3.28
C ALA A 450 15.26 -9.94 -2.98
N ASN A 451 15.13 -10.92 -2.08
CA ASN A 451 16.21 -11.78 -1.62
C ASN A 451 16.19 -13.20 -2.22
N LYS A 452 15.38 -13.48 -3.25
CA LYS A 452 15.36 -14.78 -3.93
C LYS A 452 15.26 -14.65 -5.45
N ILE A 453 15.77 -15.67 -6.12
CA ILE A 453 15.55 -15.90 -7.54
C ILE A 453 14.39 -16.87 -7.68
N GLN A 454 13.22 -16.34 -8.00
CA GLN A 454 12.00 -17.13 -8.20
C GLN A 454 11.80 -17.47 -9.68
N TYR A 455 11.24 -18.65 -9.95
CA TYR A 455 10.82 -19.09 -11.30
C TYR A 455 11.82 -18.87 -12.47
N PRO A 456 13.12 -19.20 -12.30
CA PRO A 456 14.10 -18.98 -13.37
C PRO A 456 13.90 -19.85 -14.61
N ASP A 457 13.11 -20.92 -14.50
CA ASP A 457 12.67 -21.70 -15.65
C ASP A 457 11.61 -20.95 -16.49
N LEU A 458 10.74 -20.16 -15.86
CA LEU A 458 9.68 -19.42 -16.52
C LEU A 458 10.18 -18.11 -17.14
N PHE A 459 11.06 -17.40 -16.44
CA PHE A 459 11.68 -16.17 -16.91
C PHE A 459 13.17 -16.12 -16.60
N LEU A 460 14.00 -16.08 -17.64
CA LEU A 460 15.44 -15.92 -17.49
C LEU A 460 15.79 -14.44 -17.23
N GLY A 461 16.18 -14.09 -16.01
CA GLY A 461 16.38 -12.69 -15.62
C GLY A 461 17.79 -12.26 -15.25
N LEU A 462 18.78 -13.17 -15.15
CA LEU A 462 20.11 -12.89 -14.59
C LEU A 462 21.19 -13.26 -15.58
N ALA A 463 22.10 -12.31 -15.86
CA ALA A 463 23.35 -12.65 -16.52
C ALA A 463 24.26 -13.34 -15.50
N ALA A 464 24.60 -14.60 -15.73
CA ALA A 464 25.44 -15.38 -14.81
C ALA A 464 26.80 -14.74 -14.51
N LYS A 465 27.25 -13.85 -15.40
CA LYS A 465 28.51 -13.09 -15.29
C LYS A 465 28.49 -11.96 -14.25
N GLN A 466 27.31 -11.51 -13.80
CA GLN A 466 27.17 -10.41 -12.83
C GLN A 466 27.12 -10.92 -11.38
N LEU A 467 26.86 -12.21 -11.18
CA LEU A 467 26.85 -12.82 -9.86
C LEU A 467 28.25 -13.31 -9.45
N PRO A 468 28.51 -13.42 -8.13
CA PRO A 468 29.66 -14.15 -7.63
C PRO A 468 29.74 -15.56 -8.26
N PRO A 469 30.92 -16.04 -8.73
CA PRO A 469 31.04 -17.29 -9.48
C PRO A 469 30.45 -18.52 -8.77
N GLN A 470 30.57 -18.58 -7.43
CA GLN A 470 30.03 -19.67 -6.62
C GLN A 470 28.49 -19.68 -6.63
N LEU A 471 27.88 -18.50 -6.50
CA LEU A 471 26.43 -18.34 -6.59
C LEU A 471 25.93 -18.66 -8.01
N ALA A 472 26.60 -18.12 -9.03
CA ALA A 472 26.25 -18.37 -10.43
C ALA A 472 26.28 -19.86 -10.78
N THR A 473 27.35 -20.57 -10.40
CA THR A 473 27.50 -22.01 -10.64
C THR A 473 26.42 -22.82 -9.93
N SER A 474 26.14 -22.49 -8.66
CA SER A 474 25.13 -23.19 -7.86
C SER A 474 23.74 -23.01 -8.44
N LEU A 475 23.40 -21.79 -8.86
CA LEU A 475 22.13 -21.46 -9.50
C LEU A 475 21.97 -22.19 -10.83
N GLN A 476 22.97 -22.14 -11.71
CA GLN A 476 22.93 -22.83 -13.00
C GLN A 476 22.70 -24.35 -12.83
N ALA A 477 23.44 -24.97 -11.90
CA ALA A 477 23.30 -26.40 -11.63
C ALA A 477 21.91 -26.77 -11.07
N ALA A 478 21.36 -25.95 -10.18
CA ALA A 478 20.02 -26.19 -9.62
C ALA A 478 18.91 -25.90 -10.63
N GLN A 479 19.04 -24.86 -11.45
CA GLN A 479 18.12 -24.56 -12.54
C GLN A 479 18.05 -25.70 -13.56
N ALA A 480 19.20 -26.27 -13.94
CA ALA A 480 19.23 -27.43 -14.83
C ALA A 480 18.44 -28.62 -14.25
N LYS A 481 18.60 -28.91 -12.95
CA LYS A 481 17.84 -29.97 -12.26
C LYS A 481 16.34 -29.71 -12.23
N VAL A 482 15.91 -28.46 -11.97
CA VAL A 482 14.48 -28.09 -12.00
C VAL A 482 13.91 -28.25 -13.40
N GLN A 483 14.64 -27.83 -14.44
CA GLN A 483 14.22 -27.99 -15.83
C GLN A 483 14.11 -29.47 -16.22
N GLU A 484 15.08 -30.30 -15.85
CA GLU A 484 15.03 -31.75 -16.09
C GLU A 484 13.84 -32.40 -15.39
N ALA A 485 13.58 -32.06 -14.13
CA ALA A 485 12.44 -32.58 -13.37
C ALA A 485 11.09 -32.17 -13.99
N ARG A 486 10.93 -30.91 -14.41
CA ARG A 486 9.74 -30.42 -15.11
C ARG A 486 9.51 -31.14 -16.44
N GLN A 487 10.55 -31.28 -17.25
CA GLN A 487 10.45 -31.98 -18.54
C GLN A 487 10.09 -33.45 -18.37
N ALA A 488 10.57 -34.11 -17.29
CA ALA A 488 10.19 -35.47 -16.97
C ALA A 488 8.70 -35.54 -16.58
N GLU A 489 8.23 -34.65 -15.71
CA GLU A 489 6.83 -34.57 -15.28
C GLU A 489 5.88 -34.28 -16.46
N ASP A 490 6.22 -33.35 -17.35
CA ASP A 490 5.40 -32.95 -18.50
C ASP A 490 5.25 -34.07 -19.53
N LYS A 491 6.29 -34.89 -19.70
CA LYS A 491 6.28 -36.04 -20.63
C LYS A 491 5.56 -37.26 -20.06
N GLU A 492 5.40 -37.34 -18.74
CA GLU A 492 4.77 -38.48 -18.09
C GLU A 492 3.24 -38.42 -18.21
N LYS A 493 2.66 -39.53 -18.69
CA LYS A 493 1.21 -39.66 -18.93
C LYS A 493 0.54 -40.47 -17.82
N ASP A 494 1.29 -41.29 -17.09
CA ASP A 494 0.78 -42.07 -15.97
C ASP A 494 0.59 -41.18 -14.73
N ALA A 495 -0.63 -41.14 -14.21
CA ALA A 495 -0.99 -40.24 -13.11
C ALA A 495 -0.24 -40.54 -11.80
N ALA A 496 0.08 -41.80 -11.52
CA ALA A 496 0.79 -42.19 -10.30
C ALA A 496 2.26 -41.79 -10.38
N LYS A 497 2.94 -42.10 -11.49
CA LYS A 497 4.34 -41.69 -11.73
C LYS A 497 4.49 -40.18 -11.86
N LYS A 498 3.50 -39.50 -12.45
CA LYS A 498 3.48 -38.05 -12.55
C LYS A 498 3.48 -37.39 -11.16
N LYS A 499 2.75 -37.96 -10.19
CA LYS A 499 2.76 -37.48 -8.79
C LYS A 499 4.13 -37.63 -8.12
N ASP A 500 4.85 -38.73 -8.38
CA ASP A 500 6.21 -38.93 -7.87
C ASP A 500 7.21 -37.95 -8.50
N LEU A 501 7.06 -37.70 -9.81
CA LEU A 501 7.86 -36.70 -10.54
C LEU A 501 7.54 -35.27 -10.09
N GLU A 502 6.27 -34.97 -9.79
CA GLU A 502 5.84 -33.70 -9.19
C GLU A 502 6.52 -33.49 -7.82
N ALA A 503 6.55 -34.51 -6.97
CA ALA A 503 7.26 -34.44 -5.69
C ALA A 503 8.79 -34.23 -5.87
N ALA A 504 9.39 -34.90 -6.86
CA ALA A 504 10.80 -34.69 -7.21
C ALA A 504 11.07 -33.28 -7.73
N ARG A 505 10.19 -32.74 -8.58
CA ARG A 505 10.23 -31.35 -9.05
C ARG A 505 10.13 -30.38 -7.88
N MET A 506 9.13 -30.54 -7.01
CA MET A 506 8.94 -29.69 -5.83
C MET A 506 10.18 -29.71 -4.92
N LYS A 507 10.84 -30.88 -4.77
CA LYS A 507 12.10 -30.98 -4.03
C LYS A 507 13.24 -30.22 -4.71
N ALA A 508 13.36 -30.30 -6.03
CA ALA A 508 14.37 -29.56 -6.78
C ALA A 508 14.14 -28.04 -6.71
N GLU A 509 12.88 -27.60 -6.83
CA GLU A 509 12.48 -26.19 -6.66
C GLU A 509 12.77 -25.70 -5.25
N SER A 510 12.42 -26.49 -4.23
CA SER A 510 12.74 -26.16 -2.84
C SER A 510 14.24 -26.03 -2.60
N ALA A 511 15.07 -26.87 -3.23
CA ALA A 511 16.52 -26.75 -3.13
C ALA A 511 17.05 -25.46 -3.79
N LEU A 512 16.53 -25.13 -4.97
CA LEU A 512 16.85 -23.88 -5.69
C LEU A 512 16.46 -22.64 -4.87
N ASP A 513 15.27 -22.66 -4.26
CA ASP A 513 14.73 -21.57 -3.43
C ASP A 513 15.61 -21.23 -2.21
N GLN A 514 16.43 -22.18 -1.75
CA GLN A 514 17.32 -21.98 -0.60
C GLN A 514 18.72 -21.50 -0.98
N ILE A 515 19.12 -21.58 -2.26
CA ILE A 515 20.49 -21.21 -2.68
C ILE A 515 20.79 -19.75 -2.37
N VAL A 516 19.92 -18.84 -2.81
CA VAL A 516 20.13 -17.40 -2.61
C VAL A 516 20.01 -17.02 -1.14
N PRO A 517 18.96 -17.41 -0.39
CA PRO A 517 18.90 -17.13 1.05
C PRO A 517 20.11 -17.64 1.83
N ASN A 518 20.60 -18.85 1.54
CA ASN A 518 21.78 -19.39 2.21
C ASN A 518 23.04 -18.58 1.86
N PHE A 519 23.23 -18.26 0.58
CA PHE A 519 24.34 -17.41 0.15
C PHE A 519 24.31 -16.05 0.82
N LEU A 520 23.13 -15.41 0.89
CA LEU A 520 22.97 -14.10 1.52
C LEU A 520 23.26 -14.17 3.03
N LYS A 521 22.71 -15.18 3.72
CA LYS A 521 22.96 -15.41 5.14
C LYS A 521 24.43 -15.67 5.45
N GLU A 522 25.12 -16.44 4.61
CA GLU A 522 26.57 -16.65 4.73
C GLU A 522 27.36 -15.35 4.47
N GLY A 523 26.92 -14.54 3.51
CA GLY A 523 27.47 -13.22 3.22
C GLY A 523 27.34 -12.26 4.40
N GLU A 524 26.15 -12.16 4.99
CA GLU A 524 25.89 -11.35 6.20
C GLU A 524 26.77 -11.78 7.37
N ALA A 525 26.92 -13.10 7.59
CA ALA A 525 27.79 -13.62 8.63
C ALA A 525 29.27 -13.24 8.40
N LYS A 526 29.74 -13.26 7.15
CA LYS A 526 31.11 -12.83 6.78
C LYS A 526 31.30 -11.33 7.00
N VAL A 527 30.34 -10.51 6.60
CA VAL A 527 30.33 -9.07 6.84
C VAL A 527 30.40 -8.77 8.34
N LYS A 528 29.55 -9.42 9.13
CA LYS A 528 29.51 -9.25 10.58
C LYS A 528 30.84 -9.65 11.22
N ALA A 529 31.39 -10.81 10.86
CA ALA A 529 32.67 -11.27 11.37
C ALA A 529 33.84 -10.33 10.99
N ALA A 530 33.84 -9.79 9.76
CA ALA A 530 34.84 -8.83 9.33
C ALA A 530 34.75 -7.50 10.10
N ARG A 531 33.52 -7.06 10.42
CA ARG A 531 33.28 -5.87 11.25
C ARG A 531 33.71 -6.08 12.71
N GLU A 532 33.42 -7.23 13.29
CA GLU A 532 33.88 -7.60 14.64
C GLU A 532 35.41 -7.67 14.72
N ALA A 533 36.06 -8.24 13.71
CA ALA A 533 37.53 -8.27 13.61
C ALA A 533 38.13 -6.85 13.55
N GLU A 534 37.55 -5.94 12.76
CA GLU A 534 38.01 -4.55 12.67
C GLU A 534 37.82 -3.79 14.01
N ILE A 535 36.69 -3.97 14.69
CA ILE A 535 36.37 -3.26 15.94
C ILE A 535 37.28 -3.73 17.09
N THR A 536 37.57 -5.03 17.15
CA THR A 536 38.37 -5.64 18.21
C THR A 536 39.88 -5.44 18.03
N GLU A 537 40.35 -5.06 16.83
CA GLU A 537 41.75 -4.78 16.58
C GLU A 537 42.19 -3.44 17.21
N THR A 538 43.31 -3.50 17.92
CA THR A 538 43.89 -2.36 18.66
C THR A 538 45.10 -1.77 17.94
N ASP A 539 45.75 -2.52 17.05
CA ASP A 539 46.83 -2.04 16.20
C ASP A 539 46.28 -1.17 15.04
N SER A 540 46.76 0.07 14.95
CA SER A 540 46.26 1.07 13.99
C SER A 540 46.46 0.66 12.52
N ASP A 541 47.58 0.00 12.20
CA ASP A 541 47.89 -0.37 10.83
C ASP A 541 47.11 -1.63 10.43
N LYS A 542 47.02 -2.63 11.31
CA LYS A 542 46.15 -3.80 11.11
C LYS A 542 44.68 -3.44 11.03
N LYS A 543 44.23 -2.47 11.83
CA LYS A 543 42.85 -1.99 11.78
C LYS A 543 42.50 -1.39 10.42
N LYS A 544 43.43 -0.64 9.79
CA LYS A 544 43.24 -0.13 8.42
C LYS A 544 43.18 -1.26 7.39
N GLU A 545 44.02 -2.28 7.53
CA GLU A 545 43.99 -3.46 6.66
C GLU A 545 42.66 -4.22 6.79
N LEU A 546 42.20 -4.44 8.02
CA LEU A 546 40.91 -5.07 8.31
C LEU A 546 39.73 -4.24 7.82
N ALA A 547 39.79 -2.92 7.93
CA ALA A 547 38.77 -2.02 7.38
C ALA A 547 38.66 -2.14 5.85
N ALA A 548 39.80 -2.21 5.15
CA ALA A 548 39.83 -2.42 3.69
C ALA A 548 39.29 -3.81 3.31
N ALA A 549 39.66 -4.85 4.07
CA ALA A 549 39.14 -6.20 3.86
C ALA A 549 37.64 -6.30 4.12
N ARG A 550 37.13 -5.68 5.20
CA ARG A 550 35.70 -5.57 5.51
C ARG A 550 34.97 -4.89 4.37
N GLN A 551 35.48 -3.74 3.90
CA GLN A 551 34.83 -3.00 2.83
C GLN A 551 34.72 -3.83 1.55
N LYS A 552 35.77 -4.56 1.18
CA LYS A 552 35.73 -5.46 0.03
C LYS A 552 34.66 -6.55 0.17
N VAL A 553 34.57 -7.19 1.34
CA VAL A 553 33.55 -8.22 1.62
C VAL A 553 32.14 -7.63 1.57
N GLU A 554 31.95 -6.43 2.11
CA GLU A 554 30.69 -5.69 2.05
C GLU A 554 30.31 -5.38 0.60
N ASP A 555 31.23 -4.82 -0.19
CA ASP A 555 30.97 -4.42 -1.58
C ASP A 555 30.58 -5.64 -2.44
N GLU A 556 31.28 -6.76 -2.29
CA GLU A 556 30.95 -8.02 -2.98
C GLU A 556 29.57 -8.56 -2.55
N PHE A 557 29.25 -8.49 -1.26
CA PHE A 557 27.97 -8.92 -0.73
C PHE A 557 26.81 -8.03 -1.21
N GLN A 558 26.97 -6.70 -1.15
CA GLN A 558 25.97 -5.74 -1.59
C GLN A 558 25.73 -5.82 -3.10
N LEU A 559 26.78 -6.03 -3.89
CA LEU A 559 26.64 -6.27 -5.33
C LEU A 559 25.79 -7.52 -5.60
N ALA A 560 26.07 -8.63 -4.92
CA ALA A 560 25.30 -9.86 -5.10
C ALA A 560 23.82 -9.67 -4.70
N ARG A 561 23.55 -9.00 -3.58
CA ARG A 561 22.19 -8.67 -3.14
C ARG A 561 21.45 -7.82 -4.17
N LYS A 562 22.11 -6.79 -4.70
CA LYS A 562 21.55 -5.90 -5.72
C LYS A 562 21.21 -6.63 -7.02
N GLU A 563 22.06 -7.54 -7.47
CA GLU A 563 21.81 -8.33 -8.69
C GLU A 563 20.63 -9.31 -8.51
N VAL A 564 20.47 -9.90 -7.32
CA VAL A 564 19.30 -10.72 -6.97
C VAL A 564 18.02 -9.88 -6.95
N GLU A 565 18.05 -8.70 -6.34
CA GLU A 565 16.90 -7.80 -6.32
C GLU A 565 16.53 -7.34 -7.72
N LEU A 566 17.53 -6.97 -8.54
CA LEU A 566 17.34 -6.56 -9.92
C LEU A 566 16.74 -7.66 -10.79
N TYR A 567 17.13 -8.92 -10.58
CA TYR A 567 16.49 -10.07 -11.21
C TYR A 567 14.98 -10.09 -10.97
N SER A 568 14.61 -9.99 -9.70
CA SER A 568 13.24 -10.05 -9.23
C SER A 568 12.42 -8.89 -9.81
N LEU A 569 12.96 -7.66 -9.78
CA LEU A 569 12.34 -6.49 -10.40
C LEU A 569 12.23 -6.62 -11.92
N ASN A 570 13.20 -7.23 -12.60
CA ASN A 570 13.12 -7.47 -14.04
C ASN A 570 12.00 -8.44 -14.42
N GLN A 571 11.75 -9.47 -13.61
CA GLN A 571 10.60 -10.36 -13.79
C GLN A 571 9.29 -9.61 -13.64
N VAL A 572 9.17 -8.82 -12.57
CA VAL A 572 7.98 -8.02 -12.30
C VAL A 572 7.73 -6.99 -13.40
N ALA A 573 8.77 -6.30 -13.88
CA ALA A 573 8.70 -5.36 -14.99
C ALA A 573 8.24 -6.04 -16.29
N ALA A 574 8.70 -7.27 -16.55
CA ALA A 574 8.26 -8.03 -17.71
C ALA A 574 6.79 -8.48 -17.62
N LEU A 575 6.32 -8.83 -16.42
CA LEU A 575 4.91 -9.09 -16.18
C LEU A 575 4.07 -7.83 -16.41
N ARG A 576 4.49 -6.67 -15.92
CA ARG A 576 3.85 -5.38 -16.23
C ARG A 576 3.78 -5.16 -17.74
N ASP A 577 4.90 -5.30 -18.46
CA ASP A 577 4.97 -5.01 -19.89
C ASP A 577 4.03 -5.91 -20.71
N VAL A 578 3.92 -7.20 -20.36
CA VAL A 578 2.94 -8.11 -20.97
C VAL A 578 1.51 -7.76 -20.55
N LEU A 579 1.27 -7.39 -19.30
CA LEU A 579 -0.05 -6.98 -18.83
C LEU A 579 -0.54 -5.69 -19.51
N MET A 580 0.37 -4.76 -19.84
CA MET A 580 0.06 -3.55 -20.61
C MET A 580 -0.13 -3.82 -22.10
N ASN A 581 0.20 -5.01 -22.60
CA ASN A 581 0.10 -5.35 -24.03
C ASN A 581 -0.54 -6.72 -24.26
N LEU A 582 -1.43 -7.13 -23.35
CA LEU A 582 -1.84 -8.53 -23.26
C LEU A 582 -2.52 -9.01 -24.56
N ASN A 583 -3.32 -8.16 -25.18
CA ASN A 583 -3.99 -8.48 -26.45
C ASN A 583 -2.97 -8.71 -27.59
N GLN A 584 -1.98 -7.82 -27.72
CA GLN A 584 -0.93 -7.95 -28.74
C GLN A 584 -0.05 -9.19 -28.50
N VAL A 585 0.29 -9.47 -27.24
CA VAL A 585 1.13 -10.62 -26.86
C VAL A 585 0.38 -11.94 -27.04
N ALA A 586 -0.93 -11.98 -26.74
CA ALA A 586 -1.76 -13.17 -26.94
C ALA A 586 -1.91 -13.53 -28.42
N GLU A 587 -2.04 -12.54 -29.30
CA GLU A 587 -2.07 -12.77 -30.76
C GLU A 587 -0.73 -13.33 -31.26
N GLN A 588 0.40 -12.77 -30.81
CA GLN A 588 1.73 -13.25 -31.18
C GLN A 588 2.04 -14.65 -30.65
N SER A 589 1.55 -15.01 -29.46
CA SER A 589 1.77 -16.34 -28.87
C SER A 589 0.96 -17.44 -29.57
N ASN A 590 -0.21 -17.11 -30.11
CA ASN A 590 -0.99 -17.99 -30.99
C ASN A 590 -0.37 -18.17 -32.40
N GLN A 591 0.67 -17.40 -32.77
CA GLN A 591 1.29 -17.40 -34.10
C GLN A 591 2.62 -18.20 -34.20
N ARG A 592 2.91 -19.19 -33.32
CA ARG A 592 4.06 -20.10 -33.53
C ARG A 592 3.71 -21.29 -34.45
N PRO A 593 4.68 -21.74 -35.28
CA PRO A 593 4.43 -22.13 -36.67
C PRO A 593 3.87 -23.55 -36.81
N ALA A 594 3.05 -23.74 -37.85
CA ALA A 594 2.72 -25.07 -38.35
C ALA A 594 4.01 -25.89 -38.53
N SER A 595 4.03 -27.10 -37.95
CA SER A 595 5.06 -28.11 -38.22
C SER A 595 5.30 -28.22 -39.73
N PRO A 596 6.55 -28.46 -40.17
CA PRO A 596 6.82 -28.63 -41.58
C PRO A 596 5.98 -29.80 -42.07
N ALA A 597 5.11 -29.52 -43.04
CA ALA A 597 4.31 -30.52 -43.71
C ALA A 597 5.25 -31.62 -44.20
N THR A 598 5.19 -32.79 -43.57
CA THR A 598 5.79 -34.00 -44.14
C THR A 598 4.96 -34.34 -45.36
N GLY A 599 5.53 -34.03 -46.52
CA GLY A 599 5.11 -34.59 -47.79
C GLY A 599 5.06 -36.11 -47.68
N GLY A 600 3.94 -36.67 -48.10
CA GLY A 600 3.70 -38.09 -48.16
C GLY A 600 2.46 -38.35 -49.00
N GLY A 601 2.63 -38.28 -50.33
CA GLY A 601 1.62 -38.74 -51.25
C GLY A 601 1.50 -40.26 -51.21
N ARG A 602 0.27 -40.76 -51.13
CA ARG A 602 -0.39 -41.59 -52.14
C ARG A 602 -1.84 -41.77 -51.78
#